data_AF-A0A7Y2Z5Q0-F1
#
_entry.id   AF-A0A7Y2Z5Q0-F1
#
_cell.length_a   1.000
_cell.length_b   1.000
_cell.length_c   1.000
_cell.angle_alpha   90.00
_cell.angle_beta   90.00
_cell.angle_gamma   90.00
#
_symmetry.space_group_name_H-M   'P 1'
#
loop_
_entity.id
_entity.type
_entity.pdbx_description
1 polymer ?
#
loop_
_entity_poly.entity_id
_entity_poly.type
_entity_poly.pdbx_seq_one_letter_code
_entity_poly.pdbx_strand_id
1 'polypeptide(L)'
;MTFIANFIIGFLAAFVGVIPPGLLNMSAAKISMKEGRKKGLLFSIGVCVTVMIQTYVALIFARFLDQHPEYVDFLQKVALGIFICITIYFLFIAKDTGRPIPQDMNRSKTNRFFAGMLLAVLNLLPLPYWVYISITFSGFGWFTFEQPGIWAAVLASGLGTFAMLIVYVQFFRRKEEKPRANLNMNYIIGFITAVISIITFVKILNDF
;
A
#
# COMPACT_ATOMS: atom_id res chain seq x y z
N MET A 1 -10.17 21.24 15.03
CA MET A 1 -9.28 21.31 13.86
C MET A 1 -8.54 20.00 13.57
N THR A 2 -8.29 19.15 14.58
CA THR A 2 -7.57 17.86 14.44
C THR A 2 -8.36 16.74 13.76
N PHE A 3 -9.69 16.69 13.87
CA PHE A 3 -10.52 15.67 13.19
C PHE A 3 -10.36 15.69 11.65
N ILE A 4 -10.41 16.87 11.05
CA ILE A 4 -10.27 17.05 9.60
C ILE A 4 -8.85 16.65 9.16
N ALA A 5 -7.84 16.97 9.97
CA ALA A 5 -6.46 16.56 9.71
C ALA A 5 -6.32 15.02 9.71
N ASN A 6 -6.87 14.32 10.70
CA ASN A 6 -6.89 12.85 10.72
C ASN A 6 -7.59 12.25 9.50
N PHE A 7 -8.70 12.86 9.04
CA PHE A 7 -9.38 12.41 7.83
C PHE A 7 -8.50 12.60 6.58
N ILE A 8 -7.91 13.78 6.40
CA ILE A 8 -7.05 14.07 5.23
C ILE A 8 -5.83 13.16 5.22
N ILE A 9 -5.15 13.03 6.36
CA ILE A 9 -3.98 12.16 6.52
C ILE A 9 -4.38 10.72 6.26
N GLY A 10 -5.48 10.24 6.86
CA GLY A 10 -5.97 8.87 6.65
C GLY A 10 -6.29 8.58 5.18
N PHE A 11 -6.93 9.52 4.48
CA PHE A 11 -7.25 9.37 3.07
C PHE A 11 -5.99 9.34 2.21
N LEU A 12 -5.09 10.32 2.37
CA LEU A 12 -3.87 10.43 1.58
C LEU A 12 -2.90 9.29 1.84
N ALA A 13 -2.71 8.91 3.11
CA ALA A 13 -1.85 7.79 3.49
C ALA A 13 -2.37 6.49 2.84
N ALA A 14 -3.67 6.19 2.96
CA ALA A 14 -4.24 5.01 2.33
C ALA A 14 -4.17 5.05 0.81
N PHE A 15 -4.48 6.20 0.20
CA PHE A 15 -4.42 6.37 -1.25
C PHE A 15 -3.01 6.13 -1.77
N VAL A 16 -2.01 6.80 -1.18
CA VAL A 16 -0.60 6.69 -1.57
C VAL A 16 -0.03 5.31 -1.28
N GLY A 17 -0.36 4.72 -0.13
CA GLY A 17 0.09 3.38 0.25
C GLY A 17 -0.39 2.28 -0.70
N VAL A 18 -1.48 2.53 -1.44
CA VAL A 18 -2.08 1.61 -2.42
C VAL A 18 -1.65 1.97 -3.86
N ILE A 19 -0.87 3.03 -4.09
CA ILE A 19 -0.34 3.36 -5.43
C ILE A 19 0.62 2.30 -5.97
N PRO A 20 1.59 1.75 -5.20
CA PRO A 20 2.48 0.74 -5.72
C PRO A 20 1.72 -0.53 -6.11
N PRO A 21 2.06 -1.19 -7.24
CA PRO A 21 1.36 -2.39 -7.67
C PRO A 21 1.56 -3.52 -6.65
N GLY A 22 0.54 -3.78 -5.83
CA GLY A 22 0.54 -4.82 -4.81
C GLY A 22 -0.39 -5.98 -5.10
N LEU A 23 -0.40 -6.95 -4.18
CA LEU A 23 -1.25 -8.15 -4.24
C LEU A 23 -2.74 -7.81 -4.38
N LEU A 24 -3.23 -6.85 -3.58
CA LEU A 24 -4.64 -6.45 -3.54
C LEU A 24 -5.06 -5.76 -4.84
N ASN A 25 -4.26 -4.80 -5.29
CA ASN A 25 -4.57 -3.92 -6.42
C ASN A 25 -4.54 -4.70 -7.74
N MET A 26 -3.52 -5.54 -7.91
CA MET A 26 -3.41 -6.45 -9.05
C MET A 26 -4.52 -7.50 -9.06
N SER A 27 -4.94 -7.99 -7.89
CA SER A 27 -6.06 -8.94 -7.79
C SER A 27 -7.38 -8.27 -8.16
N ALA A 28 -7.66 -7.07 -7.64
CA ALA A 28 -8.84 -6.29 -8.01
C ALA A 28 -8.91 -6.04 -9.52
N ALA A 29 -7.79 -5.63 -10.12
CA ALA A 29 -7.67 -5.44 -11.56
C ALA A 29 -7.90 -6.74 -12.35
N LYS A 30 -7.21 -7.83 -12.00
CA LYS A 30 -7.36 -9.13 -12.68
C LYS A 30 -8.79 -9.68 -12.59
N ILE A 31 -9.42 -9.59 -11.41
CA ILE A 31 -10.82 -10.01 -11.21
C ILE A 31 -11.76 -9.14 -12.06
N SER A 32 -11.54 -7.82 -12.10
CA SER A 32 -12.36 -6.92 -12.91
C SER A 32 -12.31 -7.23 -14.40
N MET A 33 -11.15 -7.68 -14.89
CA MET A 33 -10.93 -8.03 -16.29
C MET A 33 -11.49 -9.41 -16.64
N LYS A 34 -11.31 -10.41 -15.77
CA LYS A 34 -11.75 -11.79 -16.03
C LYS A 34 -13.23 -12.01 -15.77
N GLU A 35 -13.78 -11.36 -14.74
CA GLU A 35 -15.13 -11.62 -14.23
C GLU A 35 -16.04 -10.38 -14.26
N GLY A 36 -15.53 -9.28 -14.81
CA GLY A 36 -16.26 -8.02 -14.98
C GLY A 36 -16.07 -7.03 -13.83
N ARG A 37 -16.22 -5.75 -14.15
CA ARG A 37 -16.01 -4.62 -13.22
C ARG A 37 -16.80 -4.73 -11.92
N LYS A 38 -18.04 -5.21 -11.96
CA LYS A 38 -18.88 -5.42 -10.77
C LYS A 38 -18.22 -6.38 -9.76
N LYS A 39 -17.51 -7.41 -10.23
CA LYS A 39 -16.80 -8.38 -9.37
C LYS A 39 -15.50 -7.82 -8.81
N GLY A 40 -14.77 -7.04 -9.59
CA GLY A 40 -13.59 -6.30 -9.11
C GLY A 40 -13.95 -5.27 -8.03
N LEU A 41 -15.07 -4.56 -8.20
CA LEU A 41 -15.58 -3.63 -7.18
C LEU A 41 -16.02 -4.36 -5.91
N LEU A 42 -16.74 -5.47 -6.03
CA LEU A 42 -17.16 -6.27 -4.86
C LEU A 42 -15.95 -6.80 -4.06
N PHE A 43 -14.90 -7.24 -4.76
CA PHE A 43 -13.62 -7.59 -4.14
C PHE A 43 -12.99 -6.39 -3.43
N SER A 44 -12.98 -5.22 -4.07
CA SER A 44 -12.40 -3.99 -3.51
C SER A 44 -13.12 -3.53 -2.24
N ILE A 45 -14.44 -3.67 -2.18
CA ILE A 45 -15.21 -3.38 -0.96
C ILE A 45 -14.78 -4.31 0.19
N GLY A 46 -14.59 -5.61 -0.10
CA GLY A 46 -14.08 -6.57 0.89
C GLY A 46 -12.69 -6.18 1.42
N VAL A 47 -11.80 -5.74 0.53
CA VAL A 47 -10.49 -5.21 0.92
C VAL A 47 -10.64 -3.99 1.83
N CYS A 48 -11.51 -3.04 1.47
CA CYS A 48 -11.69 -1.80 2.25
C CYS A 48 -12.19 -2.08 3.67
N VAL A 49 -13.17 -2.97 3.83
CA VAL A 49 -13.67 -3.36 5.16
C VAL A 49 -12.54 -3.92 6.04
N THR A 50 -11.72 -4.81 5.49
CA THR A 50 -10.59 -5.36 6.23
C THR A 50 -9.52 -4.32 6.54
N VAL A 51 -9.20 -3.44 5.58
CA VAL A 51 -8.23 -2.35 5.80
C VAL A 51 -8.71 -1.40 6.89
N MET A 52 -10.01 -1.09 6.96
CA MET A 52 -10.57 -0.28 8.04
C MET A 52 -10.38 -0.95 9.40
N ILE A 53 -10.64 -2.25 9.50
CA ILE A 53 -10.43 -3.02 10.74
C ILE A 53 -8.94 -3.03 11.12
N GLN A 54 -8.05 -3.30 10.18
CA GLN A 54 -6.59 -3.28 10.39
C GLN A 54 -6.12 -1.89 10.82
N THR A 55 -6.62 -0.82 10.18
CA THR A 55 -6.31 0.58 10.54
C THR A 55 -6.73 0.85 11.98
N TYR A 56 -7.95 0.46 12.38
CA TYR A 56 -8.43 0.67 13.73
C TYR A 56 -7.56 -0.02 14.78
N VAL A 57 -7.23 -1.31 14.55
CA VAL A 57 -6.34 -2.07 15.44
C VAL A 57 -4.96 -1.42 15.53
N ALA A 58 -4.40 -1.00 14.39
CA ALA A 58 -3.09 -0.34 14.34
C ALA A 58 -3.10 1.01 15.07
N LEU A 59 -4.16 1.80 14.96
CA LEU A 59 -4.28 3.10 15.63
C LEU A 59 -4.44 2.97 17.15
N ILE A 60 -5.14 1.93 17.63
CA ILE A 60 -5.17 1.61 19.06
C ILE A 60 -3.76 1.26 19.56
N PHE A 61 -3.05 0.43 18.80
CA PHE A 61 -1.69 0.05 19.16
C PHE A 61 -0.73 1.26 19.13
N ALA A 62 -0.85 2.12 18.13
CA ALA A 62 -0.09 3.36 18.01
C ALA A 62 -0.36 4.31 19.18
N ARG A 63 -1.63 4.46 19.58
CA ARG A 63 -2.00 5.25 20.77
C ARG A 63 -1.32 4.71 22.04
N PHE A 64 -1.28 3.40 22.21
CA PHE A 64 -0.61 2.78 23.35
C PHE A 64 0.89 3.08 23.34
N LEU A 65 1.55 3.01 22.18
CA LEU A 65 2.97 3.31 22.03
C LEU A 65 3.29 4.81 22.23
N ASP A 66 2.41 5.70 21.78
CA ASP A 66 2.52 7.14 21.96
C ASP A 66 2.45 7.54 23.45
N GLN A 67 1.63 6.83 24.23
CA GLN A 67 1.49 7.04 25.68
C GLN A 67 2.64 6.43 26.49
N HIS A 68 3.35 5.44 25.95
CA HIS A 68 4.46 4.76 26.61
C HIS A 68 5.72 4.73 25.72
N PRO A 69 6.37 5.89 25.53
CA PRO A 69 7.56 6.01 24.69
C PRO A 69 8.72 5.12 25.16
N GLU A 70 8.74 4.74 26.44
CA GLU A 70 9.68 3.79 27.05
C GLU A 70 9.68 2.40 26.38
N TYR A 71 8.56 1.96 25.81
CA TYR A 71 8.48 0.69 25.07
C TYR A 71 8.83 0.82 23.59
N VAL A 72 8.91 2.04 23.05
CA VAL A 72 9.21 2.27 21.62
C VAL A 72 10.61 1.76 21.28
N ASP A 73 11.60 2.03 22.14
CA ASP A 73 12.97 1.54 21.97
C ASP A 73 13.04 0.00 22.01
N PHE A 74 12.27 -0.63 22.91
CA PHE A 74 12.16 -2.09 22.98
C PHE A 74 11.50 -2.67 21.72
N LEU A 75 10.39 -2.08 21.26
CA LEU A 75 9.71 -2.51 20.04
C LEU A 75 10.58 -2.35 18.80
N GLN A 76 11.38 -1.28 18.71
CA GLN A 76 12.33 -1.08 17.62
C GLN A 76 13.39 -2.17 17.60
N LYS A 77 13.91 -2.59 18.76
CA LYS A 77 14.85 -3.71 18.87
C LYS A 77 14.22 -5.03 18.43
N VAL A 78 12.96 -5.29 18.82
CA VAL A 78 12.21 -6.48 18.38
C VAL A 78 11.95 -6.44 16.87
N ALA A 79 11.51 -5.30 16.33
CA ALA A 79 11.29 -5.12 14.89
C ALA A 79 12.59 -5.30 14.09
N LEU A 80 13.70 -4.75 14.56
CA LEU A 80 15.03 -4.96 13.99
C LEU A 80 15.40 -6.45 13.96
N GLY A 81 15.17 -7.18 15.05
CA GLY A 81 15.37 -8.62 15.11
C GLY A 81 14.54 -9.38 14.06
N ILE A 82 13.25 -9.06 13.95
CA ILE A 82 12.37 -9.65 12.94
C ILE A 82 12.86 -9.32 11.52
N PHE A 83 13.24 -8.07 11.24
CA PHE A 83 13.73 -7.68 9.91
C PHE A 83 15.07 -8.34 9.57
N ILE A 84 15.98 -8.51 10.53
CA ILE A 84 17.24 -9.24 10.32
C ILE A 84 16.93 -10.71 9.99
N CYS A 85 16.06 -11.36 10.77
CA CYS A 85 15.65 -12.74 10.52
C CYS A 85 15.01 -12.91 9.13
N ILE A 86 14.11 -11.99 8.74
CA ILE A 86 13.48 -11.99 7.41
C ILE A 86 14.52 -11.75 6.31
N THR A 87 15.46 -10.82 6.52
CA THR A 87 16.53 -10.51 5.56
C THR A 87 17.45 -11.70 5.36
N ILE A 88 17.88 -12.35 6.44
CA ILE A 88 18.69 -13.57 6.37
C ILE A 88 17.91 -14.68 5.65
N TYR A 89 16.64 -14.86 6.01
CA TYR A 89 15.78 -15.84 5.36
C TYR A 89 15.67 -15.56 3.85
N PHE A 90 15.41 -14.33 3.42
CA PHE A 90 15.26 -14.03 1.99
C PHE A 90 16.58 -14.03 1.20
N LEU A 91 17.70 -13.62 1.80
CA LEU A 91 18.99 -13.59 1.12
C LEU A 91 19.64 -14.97 1.02
N PHE A 92 19.48 -15.81 2.04
CA PHE A 92 20.23 -17.08 2.14
C PHE A 92 19.35 -18.32 2.04
N ILE A 93 18.08 -18.26 2.44
CA ILE A 93 17.19 -19.43 2.57
C ILE A 93 16.12 -19.45 1.47
N ALA A 94 15.63 -18.29 1.04
CA ALA A 94 14.58 -18.20 0.02
C ALA A 94 15.16 -18.50 -1.37
N LYS A 95 15.20 -19.78 -1.72
CA LYS A 95 15.22 -20.20 -3.13
C LYS A 95 13.83 -19.97 -3.70
N ASP A 96 13.78 -19.04 -4.65
CA ASP A 96 12.67 -18.68 -5.54
C ASP A 96 11.32 -19.32 -5.16
N THR A 97 10.56 -18.64 -4.29
CA THR A 97 9.18 -19.03 -4.02
C THR A 97 8.26 -18.25 -4.93
N GLY A 98 8.25 -18.64 -6.21
CA GLY A 98 7.09 -18.48 -7.06
C GLY A 98 5.93 -19.24 -6.44
N ARG A 99 5.31 -18.69 -5.38
CA ARG A 99 4.15 -19.30 -4.73
C ARG A 99 3.04 -19.32 -5.77
N PRO A 100 2.56 -20.50 -6.21
CA PRO A 100 1.39 -20.54 -7.07
C PRO A 100 0.23 -19.97 -6.26
N ILE A 101 -0.36 -18.89 -6.79
CA ILE A 101 -1.65 -18.38 -6.34
C ILE A 101 -2.59 -19.60 -6.33
N PRO A 102 -3.27 -19.94 -5.21
CA PRO A 102 -4.18 -21.08 -5.18
C PRO A 102 -5.19 -20.96 -6.34
N GLN A 103 -5.12 -21.90 -7.28
CA GLN A 103 -5.96 -21.87 -8.48
C GLN A 103 -7.41 -22.28 -8.23
N ASP A 104 -7.74 -22.77 -7.03
CA ASP A 104 -9.10 -23.20 -6.69
C ASP A 104 -9.81 -22.23 -5.74
N MET A 105 -10.22 -21.10 -6.27
CA MET A 105 -11.32 -20.34 -5.68
C MET A 105 -12.58 -20.58 -6.51
N ASN A 106 -13.25 -21.66 -6.13
CA ASN A 106 -14.43 -22.19 -6.77
C ASN A 106 -15.59 -21.18 -6.81
N ARG A 107 -16.43 -21.37 -7.83
CA ARG A 107 -17.39 -20.42 -8.40
C ARG A 107 -18.52 -20.03 -7.43
N SER A 108 -18.51 -18.80 -6.90
CA SER A 108 -19.76 -18.17 -6.39
C SER A 108 -19.65 -16.65 -6.33
N LYS A 109 -20.76 -15.96 -6.61
CA LYS A 109 -20.87 -14.50 -6.72
C LYS A 109 -20.54 -13.76 -5.40
N THR A 110 -20.77 -14.38 -4.25
CA THR A 110 -20.51 -13.88 -2.89
C THR A 110 -19.05 -14.11 -2.46
N ASN A 111 -18.36 -15.05 -3.09
CA ASN A 111 -16.98 -15.43 -2.76
C ASN A 111 -15.98 -14.27 -2.95
N ARG A 112 -16.22 -13.34 -3.89
CA ARG A 112 -15.24 -12.27 -4.20
C ARG A 112 -15.11 -11.20 -3.12
N PHE A 113 -16.18 -10.88 -2.39
CA PHE A 113 -16.11 -10.00 -1.23
C PHE A 113 -15.24 -10.62 -0.12
N PHE A 114 -15.55 -11.87 0.25
CA PHE A 114 -14.78 -12.62 1.25
C PHE A 114 -13.35 -12.90 0.80
N ALA A 115 -13.11 -13.09 -0.49
CA ALA A 115 -11.76 -13.20 -1.06
C ALA A 115 -10.96 -11.91 -0.86
N GLY A 116 -11.61 -10.75 -1.08
CA GLY A 116 -11.02 -9.44 -0.80
C GLY A 116 -10.65 -9.31 0.66
N MET A 117 -11.56 -9.70 1.57
CA MET A 117 -11.28 -9.69 3.00
C MET A 117 -10.13 -10.62 3.37
N LEU A 118 -10.16 -11.88 2.92
CA LEU A 118 -9.13 -12.88 3.23
C LEU A 118 -7.76 -12.42 2.74
N LEU A 119 -7.67 -11.97 1.49
CA LEU A 119 -6.40 -11.53 0.91
C LEU A 119 -5.85 -10.27 1.61
N ALA A 120 -6.74 -9.38 2.06
CA ALA A 120 -6.36 -8.22 2.86
C ALA A 120 -5.92 -8.60 4.29
N VAL A 121 -6.57 -9.59 4.93
CA VAL A 121 -6.15 -10.08 6.26
C VAL A 121 -4.74 -10.67 6.20
N LEU A 122 -4.45 -11.43 5.14
CA LEU A 122 -3.13 -12.01 4.90
C LEU A 122 -2.07 -10.94 4.59
N ASN A 123 -2.49 -9.75 4.14
CA ASN A 123 -1.60 -8.62 3.98
C ASN A 123 -1.40 -7.93 5.34
N LEU A 124 -0.36 -8.32 6.07
CA LEU A 124 -0.04 -7.76 7.38
C LEU A 124 0.73 -6.43 7.34
N LEU A 125 1.28 -6.05 6.17
CA LEU A 125 2.04 -4.79 5.98
C LEU A 125 1.29 -3.49 6.35
N PRO A 126 -0.04 -3.39 6.18
CA PRO A 126 -0.80 -2.21 6.61
C PRO A 126 -0.69 -1.94 8.11
N LEU A 127 -0.53 -2.95 8.97
CA LEU A 127 -0.45 -2.75 10.42
C LEU A 127 0.77 -1.88 10.84
N PRO A 128 2.03 -2.26 10.54
CA PRO A 128 3.19 -1.43 10.87
C PRO A 128 3.19 -0.11 10.09
N TYR A 129 2.66 -0.08 8.87
CA TYR A 129 2.51 1.15 8.09
C TYR A 129 1.64 2.19 8.83
N TRP A 130 0.47 1.78 9.33
CA TRP A 130 -0.43 2.68 10.05
C TRP A 130 0.13 3.14 11.40
N VAL A 131 0.83 2.25 12.11
CA VAL A 131 1.53 2.62 13.35
C VAL A 131 2.58 3.68 13.06
N TYR A 132 3.43 3.49 12.04
CA TYR A 132 4.46 4.44 11.67
C TYR A 132 3.90 5.80 11.25
N ILE A 133 2.92 5.82 10.35
CA ILE A 133 2.29 7.06 9.86
C ILE A 133 1.65 7.83 11.02
N SER A 134 0.82 7.17 11.84
CA SER A 134 0.08 7.86 12.90
C SER A 134 0.99 8.44 13.98
N ILE A 135 2.03 7.71 14.42
CA ILE A 135 3.02 8.22 15.40
C ILE A 135 3.80 9.40 14.80
N THR A 136 4.23 9.30 13.54
CA THR A 136 4.99 10.38 12.88
C THR A 136 4.18 11.67 12.80
N PHE A 137 2.93 11.61 12.34
CA PHE A 137 2.07 12.79 12.25
C PHE A 137 1.57 13.27 13.62
N SER A 138 1.49 12.39 14.62
CA SER A 138 1.25 12.77 16.02
C SER A 138 2.41 13.61 16.56
N GLY A 139 3.65 13.21 16.28
CA GLY A 139 4.85 13.97 16.64
C GLY A 139 4.92 15.38 16.03
N PHE A 140 4.28 15.61 14.88
CA PHE A 140 4.11 16.95 14.29
C PHE A 140 2.88 17.72 14.81
N GLY A 141 2.08 17.13 15.70
CA GLY A 141 0.84 17.70 16.21
C GLY A 141 -0.31 17.72 15.19
N TRP A 142 -0.18 17.00 14.07
CA TRP A 142 -1.17 16.98 12.98
C TRP A 142 -2.11 15.77 13.06
N PHE A 143 -1.84 14.83 13.97
CA PHE A 143 -2.67 13.65 14.19
C PHE A 143 -3.03 13.54 15.67
N THR A 144 -4.30 13.18 15.95
CA THR A 144 -4.77 12.91 17.31
C THR A 144 -5.23 11.47 17.46
N PHE A 145 -4.93 10.87 18.61
CA PHE A 145 -5.40 9.55 19.00
C PHE A 145 -6.73 9.57 19.79
N GLU A 146 -7.42 10.71 19.82
CA GLU A 146 -8.78 10.79 20.36
C GLU A 146 -9.79 10.00 19.51
N GLN A 147 -10.85 9.50 20.15
CA GLN A 147 -11.83 8.61 19.52
C GLN A 147 -12.43 9.18 18.21
N PRO A 148 -12.83 10.47 18.13
CA PRO A 148 -13.34 11.04 16.88
C PRO A 148 -12.28 11.04 15.77
N GLY A 149 -11.02 11.33 16.11
CA GLY A 149 -9.91 11.33 15.15
C GLY A 149 -9.57 9.93 14.66
N ILE A 150 -9.62 8.92 15.52
CA ILE A 150 -9.44 7.52 15.13
C ILE A 150 -10.52 7.11 14.13
N TRP A 151 -11.80 7.36 14.44
CA TRP A 151 -12.91 7.04 13.52
C TRP A 151 -12.78 7.77 12.18
N ALA A 152 -12.36 9.04 12.20
CA ALA A 152 -12.09 9.82 10.99
C ALA A 152 -11.04 9.15 10.11
N ALA A 153 -9.90 8.77 10.70
CA ALA A 153 -8.80 8.12 10.00
C ALA A 153 -9.18 6.74 9.45
N VAL A 154 -9.98 5.97 10.19
CA VAL A 154 -10.49 4.65 9.76
C VAL A 154 -11.44 4.78 8.57
N LEU A 155 -12.40 5.70 8.62
CA LEU A 155 -13.30 5.93 7.48
C LEU A 155 -12.52 6.46 6.26
N ALA A 156 -11.59 7.38 6.50
CA ALA A 156 -10.75 7.93 5.46
C ALA A 156 -9.83 6.87 4.82
N SER A 157 -9.30 5.92 5.60
CA SER A 157 -8.44 4.86 5.08
C SER A 157 -9.19 3.91 4.14
N GLY A 158 -10.43 3.58 4.50
CA GLY A 158 -11.34 2.82 3.64
C GLY A 158 -11.62 3.56 2.32
N LEU A 159 -11.93 4.85 2.38
CA LEU A 159 -12.20 5.68 1.20
C LEU A 159 -10.98 5.87 0.30
N GLY A 160 -9.81 6.15 0.87
CA GLY A 160 -8.55 6.31 0.11
C GLY A 160 -8.14 5.02 -0.59
N THR A 161 -8.25 3.88 0.12
CA THR A 161 -8.01 2.55 -0.45
C THR A 161 -8.99 2.27 -1.58
N PHE A 162 -10.28 2.54 -1.37
CA PHE A 162 -11.31 2.30 -2.38
C PHE A 162 -11.10 3.15 -3.63
N ALA A 163 -10.75 4.43 -3.46
CA ALA A 163 -10.47 5.34 -4.56
C ALA A 163 -9.34 4.81 -5.45
N MET A 164 -8.23 4.37 -4.85
CA MET A 164 -7.11 3.81 -5.61
C MET A 164 -7.45 2.46 -6.26
N LEU A 165 -8.20 1.59 -5.58
CA LEU A 165 -8.66 0.32 -6.16
C LEU A 165 -9.62 0.53 -7.35
N ILE A 166 -10.48 1.55 -7.31
CA ILE A 166 -11.30 1.94 -8.48
C ILE A 166 -10.41 2.35 -9.64
N VAL A 167 -9.36 3.14 -9.41
CA VAL A 167 -8.41 3.53 -10.45
C VAL A 167 -7.80 2.27 -11.09
N TYR A 168 -7.40 1.28 -10.30
CA TYR A 168 -6.94 0.00 -10.83
C TYR A 168 -8.03 -0.75 -11.61
N VAL A 169 -9.26 -0.84 -11.09
CA VAL A 169 -10.37 -1.54 -11.77
C VAL A 169 -10.76 -0.86 -13.10
N GLN A 170 -10.62 0.46 -13.21
CA GLN A 170 -11.02 1.23 -14.38
C GLN A 170 -9.91 1.35 -15.43
N PHE A 171 -8.69 1.67 -15.01
CA PHE A 171 -7.58 2.04 -15.89
C PHE A 171 -6.57 0.90 -16.11
N PHE A 172 -6.55 -0.13 -15.25
CA PHE A 172 -5.67 -1.27 -15.47
C PHE A 172 -6.23 -2.16 -16.58
N ARG A 173 -5.81 -1.89 -17.80
CA ARG A 173 -6.03 -2.78 -18.95
C ARG A 173 -4.95 -3.85 -18.95
N ARG A 174 -5.28 -5.06 -19.38
CA ARG A 174 -4.27 -6.06 -19.77
C ARG A 174 -3.29 -5.31 -20.69
N LYS A 175 -1.98 -5.46 -20.46
CA LYS A 175 -1.11 -5.63 -21.63
C LYS A 175 -1.60 -6.92 -22.29
N GLU A 176 -2.69 -6.83 -23.04
CA GLU A 176 -2.85 -7.64 -24.23
C GLU A 176 -1.59 -7.39 -25.02
N GLU A 177 -0.99 -8.47 -25.47
CA GLU A 177 0.11 -8.48 -26.42
C GLU A 177 -0.22 -7.53 -27.57
N LYS A 178 0.12 -6.25 -27.42
CA LYS A 178 0.26 -5.38 -28.57
C LYS A 178 1.47 -5.95 -29.31
N PRO A 179 1.38 -6.24 -30.61
CA PRO A 179 2.58 -6.53 -31.38
C PRO A 179 3.52 -5.34 -31.16
N ARG A 180 4.73 -5.66 -30.70
CA ARG A 180 5.80 -4.74 -30.31
C ARG A 180 5.69 -3.37 -30.99
N ALA A 181 5.12 -2.39 -30.29
CA ALA A 181 5.64 -1.04 -30.40
C ALA A 181 6.89 -1.03 -29.51
N ASN A 182 8.03 -1.40 -30.11
CA ASN A 182 9.36 -1.37 -29.50
C ASN A 182 9.71 0.08 -29.14
N LEU A 183 9.12 0.63 -28.07
CA LEU A 183 9.76 1.70 -27.33
C LEU A 183 10.89 1.04 -26.56
N ASN A 184 12.05 1.01 -27.22
CA ASN A 184 13.30 0.51 -26.66
C ASN A 184 13.49 1.18 -25.30
N MET A 185 13.44 0.42 -24.21
CA MET A 185 13.66 0.95 -22.86
C MET A 185 15.01 1.68 -22.78
N ASN A 186 15.97 1.25 -23.62
CA ASN A 186 17.26 1.89 -23.84
C ASN A 186 17.17 3.32 -24.36
N TYR A 187 16.16 3.67 -25.16
CA TYR A 187 15.94 5.06 -25.62
C TYR A 187 15.37 5.95 -24.51
N ILE A 188 14.51 5.40 -23.64
CA ILE A 188 13.98 6.14 -22.48
C ILE A 188 15.10 6.37 -21.46
N ILE A 189 15.88 5.33 -21.18
CA ILE A 189 17.07 5.42 -20.31
C ILE A 189 18.10 6.39 -20.93
N GLY A 190 18.37 6.28 -22.24
CA GLY A 190 19.27 7.18 -22.96
C GLY A 190 18.82 8.64 -22.93
N PHE A 191 17.51 8.90 -23.07
CA PHE A 191 16.95 10.24 -22.96
C PHE A 191 17.10 10.82 -21.55
N ILE A 192 16.80 10.03 -20.51
CA ILE A 192 16.97 10.44 -19.12
C ILE A 192 18.44 10.74 -18.82
N THR A 193 19.36 9.88 -19.26
CA THR A 193 20.81 10.09 -19.06
C THR A 193 21.34 11.29 -19.85
N ALA A 194 20.84 11.54 -21.07
CA ALA A 194 21.21 12.69 -21.88
C ALA A 194 20.77 14.02 -21.22
N VAL A 195 19.55 14.06 -20.69
CA VAL A 195 19.05 15.23 -19.94
C VAL A 195 19.89 15.49 -18.68
N ILE A 196 20.21 14.46 -17.90
CA ILE A 196 21.06 14.59 -16.71
C ILE A 196 22.47 15.09 -17.09
N SER A 197 23.05 14.57 -18.17
CA SER A 197 24.37 14.97 -18.66
C SER A 197 24.41 16.42 -19.10
N ILE A 198 23.38 16.90 -19.81
CA ILE A 198 23.26 18.31 -20.22
C ILE A 198 23.14 19.21 -18.99
N ILE A 199 22.28 18.86 -18.02
CA ILE A 199 22.13 19.62 -16.77
C ILE A 199 23.48 19.71 -16.02
N THR A 200 24.21 18.59 -15.97
CA THR A 200 25.51 18.52 -15.29
C THR A 200 26.57 19.36 -16.02
N PHE A 201 26.57 19.32 -17.35
CA PHE A 201 27.50 20.09 -18.19
C PHE A 201 27.25 21.60 -18.09
N VAL A 202 25.99 22.04 -18.12
CA VAL A 202 25.64 23.46 -17.91
C VAL A 202 26.04 23.92 -16.50
N LYS A 203 25.87 23.05 -15.49
CA LYS A 203 26.30 23.38 -14.12
C LYS A 203 27.82 23.59 -14.04
N ILE A 204 28.62 22.72 -14.67
CA ILE A 204 30.09 22.85 -14.70
C ILE A 204 30.52 24.14 -15.42
N LEU A 205 29.83 24.55 -16.47
CA LEU A 205 30.14 25.79 -17.20
C LEU A 205 29.73 27.06 -16.44
N ASN A 206 28.72 27.00 -15.56
CA ASN A 206 28.29 28.12 -14.73
C ASN A 206 29.04 28.22 -13.39
N ASP A 207 29.66 27.12 -12.94
CA ASP A 207 30.53 27.07 -11.75
C ASP A 207 32.02 27.35 -12.09
N PHE A 208 32.31 27.80 -13.32
CA PHE A 208 33.62 28.28 -13.82
C PHE A 208 33.51 29.76 -14.22
#